data_AF-A0A968JQL4-F1
#
_entry.id   AF-A0A968JQL4-F1
#
_cell.length_a   1.000
_cell.length_b   1.000
_cell.length_c   1.000
_cell.angle_alpha   90.00
_cell.angle_beta   90.00
_cell.angle_gamma   90.00
#
_symmetry.space_group_name_H-M   'P 1'
#
loop_
_entity.id
_entity.type
_entity.pdbx_description
1 polymer ?
#
loop_
_entity_poly.entity_id
_entity_poly.type
_entity_poly.pdbx_seq_one_letter_code
_entity_poly.pdbx_strand_id
1 'polypeptide(L)'
;MLRVFIQPILVLTITSPDATGKIIYTLDGSNPQNSSTAITGGTSVNISINPSSTAGSRSLTPAVVVRASIAKEGFIPSKPASRTFIYLNKVKTQDHPGGDWPTDNVNGQILDFEMDPDVVNDNRYSDEMDEAFKDIPTLSVITDIDNLFGAENGIYVNAWGHGLAWERECSFELINPDGSPGFNVNAGIRMRGGWSRHNDYPKHAFRVFFRSEYGNGKLKFPLFGNEGVSEFDKIDLRCEQNYGWQHGDSRNTGVREVFSRDTQRDMGKPYTRSRYYHLYLNGMYWGIYQTQERAEARYAESYFGDDADDYDVVKVSTENWNYTIEATDGYLDAWEDLYELCDQDFADNKNYYKLIGKDANGNNDPNGRIIVDIDNLIDYMLSIFYTGNFDAPTSSFGNNKSANNFLQFITEKINPKVLFF
;
A
#
# COMPACT_ATOMS: atom_id res chain seq x y z
N MET A 1 19.32 4.32 -16.50
CA MET A 1 18.83 4.00 -17.86
C MET A 1 17.32 3.98 -17.80
N LEU A 2 16.63 4.56 -18.79
CA LEU A 2 15.17 4.48 -18.91
C LEU A 2 14.73 3.01 -18.98
N ARG A 3 13.66 2.66 -18.27
CA ARG A 3 13.15 1.27 -18.18
C ARG A 3 11.70 1.10 -18.64
N VAL A 4 11.19 2.12 -19.34
CA VAL A 4 9.89 2.13 -20.00
C VAL A 4 10.15 2.28 -21.49
N PHE A 5 9.74 1.30 -22.28
CA PHE A 5 10.08 1.15 -23.67
C PHE A 5 8.84 1.08 -24.55
N ILE A 6 9.03 1.50 -25.79
CA ILE A 6 8.03 1.30 -26.83
C ILE A 6 8.36 0.03 -27.60
N GLN A 7 9.57 -0.17 -28.18
CA GLN A 7 9.87 -1.37 -28.98
C GLN A 7 11.31 -1.95 -29.09
N PRO A 8 12.43 -1.44 -28.55
CA PRO A 8 13.68 -2.18 -28.70
C PRO A 8 13.80 -3.32 -27.67
N ILE A 9 14.05 -4.53 -28.15
CA ILE A 9 14.69 -5.60 -27.37
C ILE A 9 16.06 -5.07 -26.94
N LEU A 10 16.46 -5.32 -25.70
CA LEU A 10 17.78 -4.94 -25.20
C LEU A 10 18.51 -6.11 -24.56
N VAL A 11 19.83 -5.98 -24.44
CA VAL A 11 20.66 -6.92 -23.69
C VAL A 11 21.03 -6.30 -22.36
N LEU A 12 20.61 -6.93 -21.27
CA LEU A 12 21.04 -6.57 -19.92
C LEU A 12 22.32 -7.35 -19.59
N THR A 13 23.43 -6.63 -19.39
CA THR A 13 24.64 -7.22 -18.83
C THR A 13 24.60 -7.08 -17.31
N ILE A 14 24.70 -8.22 -16.61
CA ILE A 14 24.90 -8.26 -15.15
C ILE A 14 26.34 -8.71 -14.90
N THR A 15 27.01 -8.04 -13.98
CA THR A 15 28.38 -8.37 -13.54
C THR A 15 28.41 -8.55 -12.03
N SER A 16 29.01 -9.64 -11.57
CA SER A 16 29.29 -9.88 -10.16
C SER A 16 30.40 -8.92 -9.71
N PRO A 17 30.21 -8.21 -8.58
CA PRO A 17 31.27 -7.45 -7.93
C PRO A 17 32.34 -8.36 -7.29
N ASP A 18 32.05 -9.65 -7.08
CA ASP A 18 33.00 -10.66 -6.61
C ASP A 18 33.49 -11.49 -7.81
N ALA A 19 34.81 -11.45 -8.08
CA ALA A 19 35.45 -12.20 -9.17
C ALA A 19 35.33 -13.74 -9.05
N THR A 20 34.91 -14.24 -7.88
CA THR A 20 34.65 -15.66 -7.61
C THR A 20 33.16 -15.97 -7.45
N GLY A 21 32.31 -14.94 -7.39
CA GLY A 21 30.86 -15.08 -7.26
C GLY A 21 30.19 -15.32 -8.61
N LYS A 22 29.40 -16.38 -8.70
CA LYS A 22 28.55 -16.66 -9.87
C LYS A 22 27.23 -15.92 -9.74
N ILE A 23 26.69 -15.46 -10.86
CA ILE A 23 25.35 -14.88 -10.92
C ILE A 23 24.34 -16.01 -11.05
N ILE A 24 23.37 -16.07 -10.15
CA ILE A 24 22.17 -16.91 -10.28
C ILE A 24 20.97 -15.98 -10.47
N TYR A 25 20.10 -16.27 -11.45
CA TYR A 25 19.00 -15.36 -11.78
C TYR A 25 17.76 -16.09 -12.28
N THR A 26 16.60 -15.42 -12.18
CA THR A 26 15.29 -15.90 -12.64
C THR A 26 14.61 -14.82 -13.50
N LEU A 27 13.71 -15.26 -14.39
CA LEU A 27 12.97 -14.39 -15.33
C LEU A 27 11.44 -14.47 -15.14
N ASP A 28 10.98 -15.35 -14.26
CA ASP A 28 9.57 -15.64 -13.95
C ASP A 28 9.08 -15.00 -12.64
N GLY A 29 9.97 -14.30 -11.91
CA GLY A 29 9.67 -13.67 -10.62
C GLY A 29 10.01 -14.52 -9.40
N SER A 30 10.27 -15.82 -9.57
CA SER A 30 10.67 -16.72 -8.48
C SER A 30 12.00 -16.29 -7.83
N ASN A 31 12.23 -16.64 -6.56
CA ASN A 31 13.43 -16.22 -5.85
C ASN A 31 14.66 -17.02 -6.35
N PRO A 32 15.69 -16.36 -6.92
CA PRO A 32 16.83 -17.08 -7.50
C PRO A 32 17.66 -17.85 -6.47
N GLN A 33 17.53 -17.56 -5.18
CA GLN A 33 18.27 -18.26 -4.12
C GLN A 33 17.82 -19.70 -3.91
N ASN A 34 16.56 -20.03 -4.27
CA ASN A 34 15.94 -21.32 -3.99
C ASN A 34 15.03 -21.86 -5.10
N SER A 35 14.77 -21.08 -6.16
CA SER A 35 13.94 -21.49 -7.28
C SER A 35 14.57 -22.62 -8.10
N SER A 36 13.74 -23.57 -8.53
CA SER A 36 14.11 -24.63 -9.46
C SER A 36 14.33 -24.12 -10.89
N THR A 37 13.83 -22.93 -11.24
CA THR A 37 14.00 -22.27 -12.54
C THR A 37 15.23 -21.36 -12.58
N ALA A 38 15.96 -21.23 -11.47
CA ALA A 38 17.14 -20.38 -11.38
C ALA A 38 18.23 -20.82 -12.37
N ILE A 39 18.69 -19.86 -13.18
CA ILE A 39 19.76 -20.06 -14.16
C ILE A 39 21.08 -19.63 -13.53
N THR A 40 22.06 -20.53 -13.50
CA THR A 40 23.41 -20.21 -13.03
C THR A 40 24.31 -19.81 -14.19
N GLY A 41 24.86 -18.60 -14.11
CA GLY A 41 25.85 -18.07 -15.04
C GLY A 41 27.26 -17.98 -14.45
N GLY A 42 28.11 -17.23 -15.13
CA GLY A 42 29.45 -16.89 -14.66
C GLY A 42 29.47 -15.65 -13.77
N THR A 43 30.63 -14.99 -13.70
CA THR A 43 30.79 -13.68 -13.07
C THR A 43 30.20 -12.54 -13.91
N SER A 44 29.85 -12.81 -15.17
CA SER A 44 29.09 -11.90 -16.02
C SER A 44 28.11 -12.70 -16.87
N VAL A 45 26.90 -12.17 -17.05
CA VAL A 45 25.86 -12.75 -17.91
C VAL A 45 25.22 -11.67 -18.76
N ASN A 46 24.86 -12.04 -19.99
CA ASN A 46 24.08 -11.21 -20.90
C ASN A 46 22.68 -11.83 -21.02
N ILE A 47 21.67 -11.07 -20.62
CA ILE A 47 20.26 -11.51 -20.62
C ILE A 47 19.53 -10.72 -21.70
N SER A 48 18.90 -11.43 -22.63
CA SER A 48 18.01 -10.81 -23.62
C SER A 48 16.70 -10.43 -22.95
N ILE A 49 16.41 -9.13 -22.89
CA ILE A 49 15.15 -8.59 -22.39
C ILE A 49 14.19 -8.48 -23.57
N ASN A 50 13.30 -9.47 -23.70
CA ASN A 50 12.32 -9.55 -24.78
C ASN A 50 10.95 -9.97 -24.21
N PRO A 51 9.91 -9.11 -24.28
CA PRO A 51 8.60 -9.42 -23.71
C PRO A 51 7.85 -10.54 -24.44
N SER A 52 8.29 -10.91 -25.64
CA SER A 52 7.70 -12.03 -26.42
C SER A 52 8.43 -13.36 -26.20
N SER A 53 9.42 -13.42 -25.30
CA SER A 53 10.17 -14.63 -24.99
C SER A 53 9.64 -15.32 -23.74
N THR A 54 9.59 -16.65 -23.76
CA THR A 54 9.31 -17.53 -22.61
C THR A 54 10.57 -18.17 -22.01
N ALA A 55 11.76 -17.69 -22.40
CA ALA A 55 13.02 -18.21 -21.88
C ALA A 55 13.10 -18.05 -20.36
N GLY A 56 13.67 -19.06 -19.68
CA GLY A 56 13.78 -19.08 -18.21
C GLY A 56 12.42 -19.18 -17.50
N SER A 57 11.48 -19.93 -18.09
CA SER A 57 10.12 -20.17 -17.56
C SER A 57 9.25 -18.92 -17.41
N ARG A 58 9.68 -17.80 -17.99
CA ARG A 58 8.93 -16.54 -17.98
C ARG A 58 7.58 -16.67 -18.68
N SER A 59 6.52 -16.18 -18.05
CA SER A 59 5.22 -15.91 -18.68
C SER A 59 5.26 -14.69 -19.61
N LEU A 60 4.31 -14.60 -20.54
CA LEU A 60 4.22 -13.54 -21.57
C LEU A 60 3.64 -12.23 -21.03
N THR A 61 4.08 -11.81 -19.85
CA THR A 61 3.69 -10.54 -19.23
C THR A 61 4.20 -9.34 -20.06
N PRO A 62 3.61 -8.13 -19.95
CA PRO A 62 4.06 -6.98 -20.73
C PRO A 62 5.39 -6.39 -20.26
N ALA A 63 5.80 -6.64 -19.02
CA ALA A 63 7.13 -6.28 -18.55
C ALA A 63 8.01 -7.52 -18.37
N VAL A 64 9.31 -7.38 -18.66
CA VAL A 64 10.30 -8.42 -18.36
C VAL A 64 10.89 -8.12 -16.99
N VAL A 65 10.81 -9.09 -16.07
CA VAL A 65 11.42 -9.01 -14.75
C VAL A 65 12.71 -9.85 -14.74
N VAL A 66 13.73 -9.36 -14.05
CA VAL A 66 14.96 -10.11 -13.78
C VAL A 66 15.24 -10.00 -12.29
N ARG A 67 15.35 -11.13 -11.59
CA ARG A 67 15.87 -11.18 -10.21
C ARG A 67 17.20 -11.89 -10.22
N ALA A 68 18.22 -11.34 -9.56
CA ALA A 68 19.56 -11.93 -9.55
C ALA A 68 20.19 -11.87 -8.16
N SER A 69 20.88 -12.95 -7.81
CA SER A 69 21.71 -13.09 -6.61
C SER A 69 23.12 -13.48 -6.99
N ILE A 70 24.07 -13.23 -6.09
CA ILE A 70 25.44 -13.72 -6.20
C ILE A 70 25.56 -14.97 -5.34
N ALA A 71 25.96 -16.08 -5.95
CA ALA A 71 26.27 -17.33 -5.28
C ALA A 71 27.78 -17.55 -5.22
N LYS A 72 28.27 -17.93 -4.05
CA LYS A 72 29.67 -18.27 -3.80
C LYS A 72 29.73 -19.51 -2.93
N GLU A 73 30.62 -20.43 -3.28
CA GLU A 73 30.81 -21.66 -2.52
C GLU A 73 31.11 -21.36 -1.04
N GLY A 74 30.44 -22.07 -0.13
CA GLY A 74 30.56 -21.85 1.32
C GLY A 74 29.74 -20.69 1.90
N PHE A 75 28.99 -19.95 1.07
CA PHE A 75 28.15 -18.83 1.50
C PHE A 75 26.69 -19.03 1.08
N ILE A 76 25.77 -18.50 1.89
CA ILE A 76 24.37 -18.33 1.47
C ILE A 76 24.36 -17.29 0.33
N PRO A 77 23.65 -17.54 -0.79
CA PRO A 77 23.55 -16.56 -1.87
C PRO A 77 23.08 -15.20 -1.36
N SER A 78 23.52 -14.10 -1.99
CA SER A 78 23.07 -12.76 -1.61
C SER A 78 21.55 -12.64 -1.74
N LYS A 79 20.94 -11.74 -0.96
CA LYS A 79 19.56 -11.33 -1.22
C LYS A 79 19.42 -10.85 -2.68
N PRO A 80 18.32 -11.15 -3.37
CA PRO A 80 18.17 -10.83 -4.78
C PRO A 80 18.05 -9.31 -4.98
N ALA A 81 18.64 -8.82 -6.06
CA ALA A 81 18.33 -7.51 -6.63
C ALA A 81 17.48 -7.72 -7.88
N SER A 82 16.54 -6.81 -8.13
CA SER A 82 15.58 -6.98 -9.21
C SER A 82 15.62 -5.83 -10.21
N ARG A 83 15.16 -6.06 -11.43
CA ARG A 83 14.97 -5.02 -12.45
C ARG A 83 13.74 -5.36 -13.28
N THR A 84 12.87 -4.37 -13.47
CA THR A 84 11.70 -4.46 -14.35
C THR A 84 11.92 -3.63 -15.61
N PHE A 85 11.53 -4.16 -16.76
CA PHE A 85 11.60 -3.49 -18.07
C PHE A 85 10.22 -3.52 -18.71
N ILE A 86 9.57 -2.36 -18.84
CA ILE A 86 8.16 -2.24 -19.22
C ILE A 86 8.04 -1.95 -20.71
N TYR A 87 7.15 -2.66 -21.42
CA TYR A 87 6.88 -2.46 -22.84
C TYR A 87 5.45 -1.98 -23.06
N LEU A 88 5.25 -0.67 -23.30
CA LEU A 88 3.92 -0.05 -23.34
C LEU A 88 3.01 -0.61 -24.42
N ASN A 89 3.58 -1.01 -25.57
CA ASN A 89 2.83 -1.69 -26.62
C ASN A 89 2.23 -3.03 -26.14
N LYS A 90 2.92 -3.74 -25.24
CA LYS A 90 2.44 -4.98 -24.63
C LYS A 90 1.47 -4.72 -23.49
N VAL A 91 1.62 -3.61 -22.75
CA VAL A 91 0.66 -3.20 -21.72
C VAL A 91 -0.70 -2.91 -22.35
N LYS A 92 -0.72 -2.17 -23.48
CA LYS A 92 -1.96 -1.85 -24.21
C LYS A 92 -2.67 -3.06 -24.80
N THR A 93 -1.95 -4.14 -25.05
CA THR A 93 -2.51 -5.39 -25.57
C THR A 93 -2.30 -6.53 -24.56
N GLN A 94 -2.30 -6.21 -23.26
CA GLN A 94 -2.10 -7.20 -22.22
C GLN A 94 -3.25 -8.21 -22.27
N ASP A 95 -2.89 -9.48 -22.19
CA ASP A 95 -3.78 -10.63 -22.19
C ASP A 95 -3.29 -11.59 -21.09
N HIS A 96 -3.99 -12.71 -20.87
CA HIS A 96 -3.54 -13.77 -19.98
C HIS A 96 -2.10 -14.18 -20.32
N PRO A 97 -1.15 -14.10 -19.36
CA PRO A 97 0.27 -14.25 -19.68
C PRO A 97 0.71 -15.71 -19.83
N GLY A 98 -0.16 -16.68 -19.53
CA GLY A 98 0.16 -18.11 -19.50
C GLY A 98 1.23 -18.49 -18.47
N GLY A 99 1.84 -19.65 -18.66
CA GLY A 99 2.79 -20.21 -17.68
C GLY A 99 2.09 -20.56 -16.38
N ASP A 100 2.67 -20.17 -15.25
CA ASP A 100 2.16 -20.52 -13.91
C ASP A 100 1.06 -19.56 -13.40
N TRP A 101 0.59 -18.61 -14.23
CA TRP A 101 -0.54 -17.76 -13.88
C TRP A 101 -1.85 -18.55 -13.93
N PRO A 102 -2.76 -18.40 -12.95
CA PRO A 102 -4.01 -19.15 -12.93
C PRO A 102 -4.86 -18.89 -14.16
N THR A 103 -5.35 -19.95 -14.82
CA THR A 103 -6.28 -19.83 -15.97
C THR A 103 -7.72 -19.59 -15.54
N ASP A 104 -8.03 -19.98 -14.31
CA ASP A 104 -9.35 -19.91 -13.71
C ASP A 104 -9.24 -19.33 -12.31
N ASN A 105 -10.41 -19.12 -11.72
CA ASN A 105 -10.58 -18.79 -10.32
C ASN A 105 -9.81 -19.76 -9.40
N VAL A 106 -9.12 -19.21 -8.40
CA VAL A 106 -8.50 -19.96 -7.29
C VAL A 106 -9.16 -19.52 -5.99
N ASN A 107 -9.60 -20.47 -5.17
CA ASN A 107 -10.25 -20.24 -3.88
C ASN A 107 -11.46 -19.27 -3.91
N GLY A 108 -12.15 -19.18 -5.04
CA GLY A 108 -13.28 -18.28 -5.24
C GLY A 108 -12.89 -16.90 -5.77
N GLN A 109 -11.60 -16.53 -5.83
CA GLN A 109 -11.12 -15.21 -6.27
C GLN A 109 -11.37 -14.95 -7.76
N ILE A 110 -12.07 -13.87 -8.09
CA ILE A 110 -12.16 -13.35 -9.46
C ILE A 110 -10.79 -12.79 -9.85
N LEU A 111 -10.29 -13.22 -11.01
CA LEU A 111 -9.04 -12.78 -11.59
C LEU A 111 -9.35 -12.13 -12.93
N ASP A 112 -8.88 -10.89 -13.09
CA ASP A 112 -9.06 -10.09 -14.29
C ASP A 112 -7.70 -9.56 -14.73
N PHE A 113 -7.16 -10.13 -15.81
CA PHE A 113 -5.80 -9.89 -16.26
C PHE A 113 -5.71 -9.05 -17.53
N GLU A 114 -6.80 -8.96 -18.29
CA GLU A 114 -6.78 -8.38 -19.63
C GLU A 114 -6.78 -6.85 -19.54
N MET A 115 -6.12 -6.20 -20.51
CA MET A 115 -6.31 -4.76 -20.70
C MET A 115 -7.63 -4.53 -21.43
N ASP A 116 -8.51 -3.73 -20.84
CA ASP A 116 -9.81 -3.42 -21.46
C ASP A 116 -9.61 -2.64 -22.78
N PRO A 117 -10.00 -3.23 -23.94
CA PRO A 117 -9.87 -2.58 -25.23
C PRO A 117 -10.74 -1.32 -25.37
N ASP A 118 -11.84 -1.21 -24.62
CA ASP A 118 -12.69 -0.01 -24.64
C ASP A 118 -12.00 1.19 -23.98
N VAL A 119 -11.03 0.93 -23.09
CA VAL A 119 -10.19 1.98 -22.50
C VAL A 119 -9.08 2.37 -23.46
N VAL A 120 -8.22 1.44 -23.88
CA VAL A 120 -7.02 1.80 -24.66
C VAL A 120 -7.32 2.26 -26.10
N ASN A 121 -8.50 1.94 -26.63
CA ASN A 121 -8.92 2.34 -27.99
C ASN A 121 -10.00 3.43 -27.99
N ASP A 122 -10.30 4.06 -26.84
CA ASP A 122 -11.28 5.14 -26.80
C ASP A 122 -10.79 6.35 -27.61
N ASN A 123 -11.54 6.73 -28.65
CA ASN A 123 -11.18 7.83 -29.56
C ASN A 123 -10.94 9.18 -28.86
N ARG A 124 -11.39 9.37 -27.61
CA ARG A 124 -11.18 10.60 -26.85
C ARG A 124 -9.74 10.76 -26.36
N TYR A 125 -9.03 9.66 -26.08
CA TYR A 125 -7.73 9.69 -25.41
C TYR A 125 -6.78 8.55 -25.81
N SER A 126 -7.12 7.72 -26.80
CA SER A 126 -6.28 6.60 -27.27
C SER A 126 -4.87 7.04 -27.69
N ASP A 127 -4.77 8.22 -28.29
CA ASP A 127 -3.49 8.80 -28.74
C ASP A 127 -2.61 9.29 -27.58
N GLU A 128 -3.18 9.45 -26.39
CA GLU A 128 -2.50 9.91 -25.18
C GLU A 128 -2.02 8.76 -24.29
N MET A 129 -2.39 7.51 -24.59
CA MET A 129 -2.15 6.36 -23.70
C MET A 129 -0.66 6.14 -23.36
N ASP A 130 0.24 6.32 -24.32
CA ASP A 130 1.68 6.14 -24.07
C ASP A 130 2.23 7.21 -23.11
N GLU A 131 1.69 8.42 -23.14
CA GLU A 131 2.06 9.49 -22.21
C GLU A 131 1.33 9.32 -20.87
N ALA A 132 0.07 8.87 -20.86
CA ALA A 132 -0.65 8.54 -19.64
C ALA A 132 0.07 7.47 -18.80
N PHE A 133 0.64 6.44 -19.43
CA PHE A 133 1.46 5.43 -18.72
C PHE A 133 2.80 5.95 -18.19
N LYS A 134 3.21 7.16 -18.60
CA LYS A 134 4.44 7.84 -18.16
C LYS A 134 4.16 9.06 -17.31
N ASP A 135 2.90 9.41 -17.06
CA ASP A 135 2.54 10.62 -16.33
C ASP A 135 2.80 10.49 -14.83
N ILE A 136 2.75 9.26 -14.32
CA ILE A 136 3.05 8.92 -12.93
C ILE A 136 4.12 7.82 -12.82
N PRO A 137 4.87 7.75 -11.71
CA PRO A 137 5.87 6.71 -11.52
C PRO A 137 5.26 5.32 -11.41
N THR A 138 6.09 4.30 -11.59
CA THR A 138 5.67 2.90 -11.51
C THR A 138 6.26 2.22 -10.28
N LEU A 139 5.42 1.48 -9.55
CA LEU A 139 5.82 0.51 -8.54
C LEU A 139 5.76 -0.90 -9.13
N SER A 140 6.84 -1.67 -9.00
CA SER A 140 6.91 -3.07 -9.41
C SER A 140 7.12 -3.95 -8.20
N VAL A 141 6.21 -4.91 -8.00
CA VAL A 141 6.26 -5.94 -6.98
C VAL A 141 6.58 -7.27 -7.68
N ILE A 142 7.64 -7.92 -7.24
CA ILE A 142 8.10 -9.18 -7.83
C ILE A 142 8.24 -10.22 -6.71
N THR A 143 7.54 -11.33 -6.83
CA THR A 143 7.54 -12.42 -5.86
C THR A 143 7.33 -13.75 -6.57
N ASP A 144 7.46 -14.86 -5.85
CA ASP A 144 7.02 -16.15 -6.37
C ASP A 144 5.53 -16.09 -6.75
N ILE A 145 5.14 -16.67 -7.87
CA ILE A 145 3.74 -16.63 -8.31
C ILE A 145 2.82 -17.32 -7.31
N ASP A 146 3.33 -18.37 -6.64
CA ASP A 146 2.62 -19.09 -5.57
C ASP A 146 2.38 -18.20 -4.35
N ASN A 147 3.23 -17.21 -4.10
CA ASN A 147 3.00 -16.25 -3.01
C ASN A 147 1.78 -15.37 -3.27
N LEU A 148 1.36 -15.18 -4.53
CA LEU A 148 0.15 -14.46 -4.89
C LEU A 148 -1.04 -15.40 -5.06
N PHE A 149 -0.88 -16.47 -5.83
CA PHE A 149 -2.01 -17.27 -6.34
C PHE A 149 -1.98 -18.75 -5.95
N GLY A 150 -1.03 -19.19 -5.12
CA GLY A 150 -1.02 -20.54 -4.58
C GLY A 150 -2.28 -20.82 -3.75
N ALA A 151 -2.91 -21.97 -3.94
CA ALA A 151 -4.17 -22.29 -3.25
C ALA A 151 -4.03 -22.29 -1.72
N GLU A 152 -2.89 -22.75 -1.18
CA GLU A 152 -2.70 -22.85 0.27
C GLU A 152 -2.13 -21.57 0.90
N ASN A 153 -1.24 -20.87 0.18
CA ASN A 153 -0.40 -19.80 0.72
C ASN A 153 -0.44 -18.50 -0.08
N GLY A 154 -1.13 -18.47 -1.23
CA GLY A 154 -1.25 -17.30 -2.08
C GLY A 154 -2.09 -16.21 -1.43
N ILE A 155 -1.48 -15.06 -1.18
CA ILE A 155 -2.14 -13.98 -0.41
C ILE A 155 -3.29 -13.34 -1.20
N TYR A 156 -3.25 -13.34 -2.53
CA TYR A 156 -4.27 -12.71 -3.37
C TYR A 156 -5.57 -13.52 -3.38
N VAL A 157 -5.44 -14.85 -3.35
CA VAL A 157 -6.56 -15.81 -3.42
C VAL A 157 -7.01 -16.27 -2.03
N ASN A 158 -6.29 -15.86 -0.98
CA ASN A 158 -6.63 -16.04 0.42
C ASN A 158 -6.59 -14.68 1.14
N ALA A 159 -7.33 -13.69 0.62
CA ALA A 159 -7.19 -12.30 1.04
C ALA A 159 -7.57 -12.04 2.51
N TRP A 160 -8.28 -12.96 3.15
CA TRP A 160 -8.56 -12.94 4.59
C TRP A 160 -7.38 -13.34 5.47
N GLY A 161 -6.24 -13.76 4.90
CA GLY A 161 -5.03 -14.08 5.64
C GLY A 161 -4.42 -12.87 6.36
N HIS A 162 -3.99 -13.06 7.62
CA HIS A 162 -3.48 -12.00 8.49
C HIS A 162 -2.22 -12.36 9.27
N GLY A 163 -1.53 -11.33 9.79
CA GLY A 163 -0.33 -11.52 10.60
C GLY A 163 0.89 -11.89 9.76
N LEU A 164 1.99 -12.20 10.45
CA LEU A 164 3.28 -12.48 9.82
C LEU A 164 3.23 -13.76 8.95
N ALA A 165 2.41 -14.74 9.33
CA ALA A 165 2.24 -15.99 8.58
C ALA A 165 1.66 -15.80 7.17
N TRP A 166 1.02 -14.66 6.91
CA TRP A 166 0.45 -14.29 5.61
C TRP A 166 1.23 -13.18 4.91
N GLU A 167 2.41 -12.82 5.43
CA GLU A 167 3.36 -11.94 4.77
C GLU A 167 4.22 -12.77 3.80
N ARG A 168 4.49 -12.26 2.60
CA ARG A 168 5.32 -12.93 1.59
C ARG A 168 6.48 -12.03 1.19
N GLU A 169 7.66 -12.60 0.99
CA GLU A 169 8.77 -11.80 0.49
C GLU A 169 8.49 -11.31 -0.94
N CYS A 170 8.94 -10.11 -1.25
CA CYS A 170 8.94 -9.56 -2.58
C CYS A 170 10.17 -8.68 -2.79
N SER A 171 10.54 -8.48 -4.05
CA SER A 171 11.29 -7.31 -4.46
C SER A 171 10.31 -6.19 -4.77
N PHE A 172 10.63 -4.98 -4.32
CA PHE A 172 9.82 -3.79 -4.50
C PHE A 172 10.68 -2.67 -5.12
N GLU A 173 10.20 -2.14 -6.24
CA GLU A 173 10.96 -1.23 -7.08
C GLU A 173 10.13 -0.02 -7.49
N LEU A 174 10.72 1.17 -7.40
CA LEU A 174 10.19 2.41 -7.97
C LEU A 174 10.93 2.74 -9.27
N ILE A 175 10.17 3.02 -10.32
CA ILE A 175 10.66 3.34 -11.66
C ILE A 175 10.06 4.67 -12.06
N ASN A 176 10.91 5.68 -12.19
CA ASN A 176 10.48 6.98 -12.67
C ASN A 176 10.54 7.02 -14.21
N PRO A 177 9.49 7.52 -14.88
CA PRO A 177 9.38 7.55 -16.33
C PRO A 177 10.39 8.50 -16.97
N ASP A 178 10.87 9.51 -16.23
CA ASP A 178 11.94 10.42 -16.65
C ASP A 178 13.35 9.81 -16.54
N GLY A 179 13.46 8.57 -16.02
CA GLY A 179 14.72 7.87 -15.83
C GLY A 179 15.51 8.30 -14.59
N SER A 180 14.97 9.20 -13.76
CA SER A 180 15.56 9.56 -12.47
C SER A 180 15.62 8.34 -11.53
N PRO A 181 16.55 8.31 -10.55
CA PRO A 181 16.68 7.18 -9.65
C PRO A 181 15.44 6.99 -8.77
N GLY A 182 14.88 5.78 -8.77
CA GLY A 182 13.98 5.30 -7.72
C GLY A 182 14.73 4.43 -6.70
N PHE A 183 14.02 3.49 -6.07
CA PHE A 183 14.61 2.49 -5.18
C PHE A 183 14.43 1.07 -5.74
N ASN A 184 15.24 0.14 -5.24
CA ASN A 184 15.08 -1.29 -5.45
C ASN A 184 15.43 -2.00 -4.13
N VAL A 185 14.44 -2.55 -3.46
CA VAL A 185 14.59 -3.16 -2.13
C VAL A 185 13.85 -4.49 -2.08
N ASN A 186 14.14 -5.29 -1.06
CA ASN A 186 13.29 -6.43 -0.71
C ASN A 186 12.42 -6.06 0.49
N ALA A 187 11.20 -6.56 0.50
CA ALA A 187 10.17 -6.24 1.48
C ALA A 187 9.25 -7.46 1.70
N GLY A 188 8.42 -7.39 2.74
CA GLY A 188 7.25 -8.24 2.89
C GLY A 188 6.05 -7.60 2.23
N ILE A 189 5.14 -8.39 1.68
CA ILE A 189 3.85 -7.92 1.16
C ILE A 189 2.71 -8.75 1.72
N ARG A 190 1.60 -8.10 2.04
CA ARG A 190 0.37 -8.75 2.51
C ARG A 190 -0.85 -8.04 1.95
N MET A 191 -1.95 -8.77 1.89
CA MET A 191 -3.27 -8.19 1.69
C MET A 191 -3.67 -7.24 2.81
N ARG A 192 -4.34 -6.13 2.45
CA ARG A 192 -4.95 -5.20 3.42
C ARG A 192 -6.38 -4.85 3.05
N GLY A 193 -7.17 -4.58 4.08
CA GLY A 193 -8.53 -4.05 3.98
C GLY A 193 -9.52 -4.77 4.86
N GLY A 194 -10.80 -4.45 4.67
CA GLY A 194 -11.92 -5.15 5.28
C GLY A 194 -12.73 -5.76 4.16
N TRP A 195 -13.84 -5.10 3.81
CA TRP A 195 -14.79 -5.53 2.78
C TRP A 195 -14.17 -5.78 1.40
N SER A 196 -13.19 -4.98 0.99
CA SER A 196 -12.53 -5.07 -0.32
C SER A 196 -11.70 -6.34 -0.58
N ARG A 197 -11.71 -7.28 0.37
CA ARG A 197 -10.97 -8.55 0.32
C ARG A 197 -11.89 -9.73 0.02
N HIS A 198 -13.17 -9.47 -0.21
CA HIS A 198 -14.05 -10.50 -0.74
C HIS A 198 -13.62 -10.87 -2.15
N ASN A 199 -13.89 -12.12 -2.50
CA ASN A 199 -13.39 -12.74 -3.70
C ASN A 199 -13.99 -12.17 -5.00
N ASP A 200 -15.11 -11.45 -4.90
CA ASP A 200 -15.75 -10.73 -6.00
C ASP A 200 -15.07 -9.40 -6.34
N TYR A 201 -14.03 -9.00 -5.59
CA TYR A 201 -13.18 -7.86 -5.89
C TYR A 201 -11.95 -8.33 -6.66
N PRO A 202 -11.86 -8.12 -7.99
CA PRO A 202 -10.72 -8.56 -8.78
C PRO A 202 -9.45 -7.78 -8.45
N LYS A 203 -9.56 -6.59 -7.87
CA LYS A 203 -8.46 -5.68 -7.52
C LYS A 203 -8.38 -5.48 -6.01
N HIS A 204 -7.20 -5.75 -5.49
CA HIS A 204 -6.92 -5.87 -4.07
C HIS A 204 -5.82 -4.89 -3.64
N ALA A 205 -5.93 -4.37 -2.42
CA ALA A 205 -4.92 -3.48 -1.87
C ALA A 205 -3.87 -4.24 -1.06
N PHE A 206 -2.64 -3.76 -1.11
CA PHE A 206 -1.50 -4.37 -0.43
C PHE A 206 -0.97 -3.48 0.68
N ARG A 207 -0.31 -4.11 1.65
CA ARG A 207 0.61 -3.45 2.57
C ARG A 207 2.00 -3.99 2.32
N VAL A 208 2.96 -3.08 2.17
CA VAL A 208 4.38 -3.38 2.04
C VAL A 208 5.06 -3.15 3.38
N PHE A 209 5.84 -4.12 3.84
CA PHE A 209 6.55 -4.10 5.12
C PHE A 209 8.06 -4.13 4.88
N PHE A 210 8.78 -3.18 5.45
CA PHE A 210 10.23 -3.16 5.40
C PHE A 210 10.76 -3.78 6.69
N ARG A 211 11.48 -4.90 6.57
CA ARG A 211 11.97 -5.68 7.71
C ARG A 211 13.36 -6.21 7.42
N SER A 212 14.16 -6.31 8.48
CA SER A 212 15.54 -6.81 8.38
C SER A 212 15.63 -8.26 7.89
N GLU A 213 14.55 -9.04 8.03
CA GLU A 213 14.48 -10.41 7.50
C GLU A 213 14.47 -10.47 5.96
N TYR A 214 13.87 -9.47 5.30
CA TYR A 214 13.83 -9.36 3.83
C TYR A 214 15.01 -8.57 3.27
N GLY A 215 15.48 -7.57 4.01
CA GLY A 215 16.58 -6.70 3.59
C GLY A 215 16.82 -5.58 4.59
N ASN A 216 16.56 -4.34 4.20
CA ASN A 216 16.63 -3.22 5.12
C ASN A 216 15.38 -3.18 6.01
N GLY A 217 15.55 -2.93 7.31
CA GLY A 217 14.45 -2.80 8.27
C GLY A 217 13.53 -1.59 8.07
N LYS A 218 13.89 -0.68 7.16
CA LYS A 218 13.09 0.47 6.74
C LYS A 218 13.35 0.73 5.26
N LEU A 219 12.37 1.25 4.54
CA LEU A 219 12.61 1.95 3.29
C LEU A 219 13.28 3.28 3.62
N LYS A 220 14.48 3.53 3.10
CA LYS A 220 15.18 4.81 3.23
C LYS A 220 15.09 5.55 1.91
N PHE A 221 13.97 6.24 1.70
CA PHE A 221 13.67 6.95 0.47
C PHE A 221 12.62 8.04 0.76
N PRO A 222 12.80 9.29 0.32
CA PRO A 222 11.83 10.37 0.51
C PRO A 222 10.64 10.23 -0.45
N LEU A 223 9.78 9.24 -0.19
CA LEU A 223 8.67 8.88 -1.08
C LEU A 223 7.70 10.05 -1.35
N PHE A 224 7.56 10.95 -0.38
CA PHE A 224 6.70 12.14 -0.46
C PHE A 224 7.51 13.44 -0.63
N GLY A 225 8.78 13.35 -1.00
CA GLY A 225 9.68 14.50 -1.11
C GLY A 225 9.80 15.25 0.22
N ASN A 226 9.82 16.58 0.17
CA ASN A 226 9.92 17.43 1.37
C ASN A 226 8.61 17.50 2.18
N GLU A 227 7.51 16.96 1.67
CA GLU A 227 6.21 17.00 2.34
C GLU A 227 6.17 16.04 3.55
N GLY A 228 6.91 14.94 3.49
CA GLY A 228 6.89 13.87 4.49
C GLY A 228 8.28 13.40 4.93
N VAL A 229 8.30 12.36 5.77
CA VAL A 229 9.55 11.76 6.25
C VAL A 229 10.31 11.00 5.13
N SER A 230 11.58 10.74 5.38
CA SER A 230 12.48 10.06 4.43
C SER A 230 12.65 8.57 4.68
N GLU A 231 11.97 8.01 5.69
CA GLU A 231 12.02 6.58 5.98
C GLU A 231 10.70 6.00 6.47
N PHE A 232 10.45 4.73 6.14
CA PHE A 232 9.18 4.06 6.39
C PHE A 232 9.40 2.61 6.83
N ASP A 233 8.68 2.17 7.86
CA ASP A 233 8.58 0.76 8.25
C ASP A 233 7.57 0.00 7.39
N LYS A 234 6.53 0.69 6.91
CA LYS A 234 5.50 0.13 6.04
C LYS A 234 4.76 1.22 5.28
N ILE A 235 4.21 0.86 4.13
CA ILE A 235 3.36 1.73 3.28
C ILE A 235 2.21 0.88 2.74
N ASP A 236 1.02 1.45 2.66
CA ASP A 236 -0.12 0.82 1.97
C ASP A 236 -0.12 1.17 0.49
N LEU A 237 -0.38 0.19 -0.38
CA LEU A 237 -0.72 0.37 -1.79
C LEU A 237 -2.23 0.15 -1.94
N ARG A 238 -2.97 1.23 -2.02
CA ARG A 238 -4.43 1.23 -2.08
C ARG A 238 -4.94 1.34 -3.50
N CYS A 239 -6.11 0.78 -3.72
CA CYS A 239 -6.91 0.91 -4.93
C CYS A 239 -8.33 1.38 -4.56
N GLU A 240 -9.13 1.70 -5.56
CA GLU A 240 -10.56 1.96 -5.37
C GLU A 240 -11.25 0.70 -4.82
N GLN A 241 -12.21 0.89 -3.91
CA GLN A 241 -12.87 -0.21 -3.20
C GLN A 241 -14.39 -0.15 -3.41
N ASN A 242 -15.09 0.64 -2.58
CA ASN A 242 -16.57 0.67 -2.57
C ASN A 242 -17.18 1.23 -3.85
N TYR A 243 -16.62 2.32 -4.38
CA TYR A 243 -17.01 2.89 -5.67
C TYR A 243 -15.99 2.52 -6.73
N GLY A 244 -15.66 1.24 -6.84
CA GLY A 244 -14.69 0.73 -7.79
C GLY A 244 -15.30 0.41 -9.16
N TRP A 245 -14.44 0.31 -10.17
CA TRP A 245 -14.83 0.03 -11.56
C TRP A 245 -15.50 -1.36 -11.69
N GLN A 246 -15.14 -2.31 -10.83
CA GLN A 246 -15.68 -3.68 -10.85
C GLN A 246 -17.20 -3.74 -10.60
N HIS A 247 -17.79 -2.68 -10.05
CA HIS A 247 -19.24 -2.57 -9.86
C HIS A 247 -19.93 -1.67 -10.90
N GLY A 248 -19.19 -1.14 -11.87
CA GLY A 248 -19.70 -0.16 -12.83
C GLY A 248 -20.24 1.11 -12.17
N ASP A 249 -19.76 1.44 -10.96
CA ASP A 249 -20.30 2.56 -10.20
C ASP A 249 -19.86 3.89 -10.81
N SER A 250 -20.82 4.66 -11.36
CA SER A 250 -20.60 6.00 -11.94
C SER A 250 -19.94 7.01 -10.99
N ARG A 251 -19.91 6.70 -9.69
CA ARG A 251 -19.24 7.50 -8.66
C ARG A 251 -17.75 7.20 -8.54
N ASN A 252 -17.23 6.18 -9.24
CA ASN A 252 -15.80 5.93 -9.29
C ASN A 252 -15.09 7.09 -9.98
N THR A 253 -14.18 7.74 -9.27
CA THR A 253 -13.38 8.86 -9.80
C THR A 253 -11.89 8.63 -9.65
N GLY A 254 -11.47 7.55 -8.97
CA GLY A 254 -10.07 7.32 -8.58
C GLY A 254 -9.51 8.30 -7.53
N VAL A 255 -10.11 9.49 -7.33
CA VAL A 255 -9.50 10.60 -6.57
C VAL A 255 -10.09 10.89 -5.20
N ARG A 256 -11.26 10.34 -4.85
CA ARG A 256 -11.98 10.64 -3.59
C ARG A 256 -11.11 10.50 -2.34
N GLU A 257 -10.39 9.39 -2.26
CA GLU A 257 -9.54 9.06 -1.11
C GLU A 257 -8.45 10.11 -0.88
N VAL A 258 -7.74 10.49 -1.95
CA VAL A 258 -6.66 11.49 -1.88
C VAL A 258 -7.26 12.88 -1.65
N PHE A 259 -8.35 13.20 -2.32
CA PHE A 259 -9.06 14.47 -2.12
C PHE A 259 -9.45 14.67 -0.65
N SER A 260 -10.01 13.66 0.02
CA SER A 260 -10.37 13.76 1.44
C SER A 260 -9.15 14.00 2.35
N ARG A 261 -8.04 13.28 2.12
CA ARG A 261 -6.80 13.44 2.91
C ARG A 261 -6.12 14.78 2.67
N ASP A 262 -6.07 15.23 1.42
CA ASP A 262 -5.49 16.52 1.05
C ASP A 262 -6.36 17.68 1.53
N THR A 263 -7.69 17.53 1.56
CA THR A 263 -8.58 18.51 2.19
C THR A 263 -8.28 18.64 3.68
N GLN A 264 -8.03 17.52 4.37
CA GLN A 264 -7.61 17.53 5.78
C GLN A 264 -6.26 18.25 5.99
N ARG A 265 -5.28 18.02 5.10
CA ARG A 265 -4.04 18.81 5.07
C ARG A 265 -4.31 20.31 4.91
N ASP A 266 -5.17 20.68 3.96
CA ASP A 266 -5.43 22.08 3.60
C ASP A 266 -6.20 22.83 4.71
N MET A 267 -6.92 22.11 5.58
CA MET A 267 -7.46 22.61 6.85
C MET A 267 -6.41 22.72 7.98
N GLY A 268 -5.14 22.44 7.69
CA GLY A 268 -4.04 22.51 8.65
C GLY A 268 -4.00 21.37 9.65
N LYS A 269 -4.63 20.23 9.35
CA LYS A 269 -4.66 19.07 10.25
C LYS A 269 -3.63 18.01 9.87
N PRO A 270 -3.19 17.17 10.84
CA PRO A 270 -2.43 15.98 10.54
C PRO A 270 -3.15 15.09 9.52
N TYR A 271 -2.41 14.50 8.59
CA TYR A 271 -2.99 13.71 7.50
C TYR A 271 -1.94 12.73 6.96
N THR A 272 -2.39 11.66 6.32
CA THR A 272 -1.49 10.68 5.69
C THR A 272 -1.25 11.02 4.22
N ARG A 273 0.02 11.04 3.80
CA ARG A 273 0.37 11.43 2.43
C ARG A 273 0.07 10.32 1.43
N SER A 274 -0.28 10.76 0.22
CA SER A 274 -0.54 9.87 -0.90
C SER A 274 0.08 10.34 -2.21
N ARG A 275 0.44 9.37 -3.06
CA ARG A 275 0.91 9.57 -4.43
C ARG A 275 0.37 8.44 -5.30
N TYR A 276 0.01 8.77 -6.53
CA TYR A 276 -0.44 7.78 -7.52
C TYR A 276 0.75 7.13 -8.21
N TYR A 277 0.58 5.84 -8.48
CA TYR A 277 1.55 5.01 -9.19
C TYR A 277 0.83 4.03 -10.11
N HIS A 278 1.47 3.69 -11.21
CA HIS A 278 1.18 2.44 -11.91
C HIS A 278 1.72 1.27 -11.06
N LEU A 279 0.93 0.22 -10.85
CA LEU A 279 1.40 -1.00 -10.19
C LEU A 279 1.62 -2.11 -11.21
N TYR A 280 2.73 -2.84 -11.05
CA TYR A 280 2.99 -4.09 -11.75
C TYR A 280 3.21 -5.23 -10.74
N LEU A 281 2.58 -6.38 -10.97
CA LEU A 281 2.78 -7.61 -10.21
C LEU A 281 3.44 -8.65 -11.13
N ASN A 282 4.66 -9.09 -10.82
CA ASN A 282 5.43 -10.03 -11.66
C ASN A 282 5.47 -9.65 -13.15
N GLY A 283 5.44 -8.35 -13.43
CA GLY A 283 5.47 -7.78 -14.78
C GLY A 283 4.12 -7.66 -15.49
N MET A 284 3.01 -8.08 -14.89
CA MET A 284 1.65 -7.74 -15.32
C MET A 284 1.27 -6.36 -14.82
N TYR A 285 0.66 -5.53 -15.67
CA TYR A 285 0.08 -4.27 -15.25
C TYR A 285 -1.19 -4.53 -14.44
N TRP A 286 -1.25 -3.94 -13.24
CA TRP A 286 -2.33 -4.13 -12.28
C TRP A 286 -3.19 -2.87 -12.08
N GLY A 287 -2.96 -1.85 -12.91
CA GLY A 287 -3.69 -0.58 -12.86
C GLY A 287 -3.06 0.47 -11.95
N ILE A 288 -3.84 1.52 -11.70
CA ILE A 288 -3.46 2.66 -10.86
C ILE A 288 -3.65 2.29 -9.39
N TYR A 289 -2.63 2.56 -8.59
CA TYR A 289 -2.64 2.46 -7.13
C TYR A 289 -2.23 3.79 -6.53
N GLN A 290 -2.53 3.99 -5.25
CA GLN A 290 -2.04 5.11 -4.48
C GLN A 290 -1.35 4.62 -3.21
N THR A 291 -0.19 5.21 -2.89
CA THR A 291 0.46 4.95 -1.61
C THR A 291 -0.28 5.67 -0.49
N GLN A 292 -0.35 5.10 0.69
CA GLN A 292 -0.78 5.80 1.89
C GLN A 292 0.19 5.51 3.04
N GLU A 293 0.61 6.56 3.74
CA GLU A 293 1.23 6.39 5.05
C GLU A 293 0.28 5.68 6.00
N ARG A 294 0.81 4.80 6.83
CA ARG A 294 -0.02 4.12 7.83
C ARG A 294 -0.05 4.97 9.08
N ALA A 295 -1.22 5.55 9.36
CA ALA A 295 -1.48 6.24 10.61
C ALA A 295 -1.55 5.22 11.78
N GLU A 296 -0.41 4.99 12.42
CA GLU A 296 -0.15 4.15 13.59
C GLU A 296 0.91 4.81 14.48
N ALA A 297 1.23 4.26 15.65
CA ALA A 297 2.11 4.92 16.63
C ALA A 297 3.46 5.40 16.05
N ARG A 298 4.08 4.63 15.14
CA ARG A 298 5.33 5.04 14.45
C ARG A 298 5.16 6.20 13.48
N TYR A 299 3.98 6.36 12.89
CA TYR A 299 3.65 7.56 12.13
C TYR A 299 3.54 8.76 13.06
N ALA A 300 2.90 8.60 14.23
CA ALA A 300 2.84 9.67 15.22
C ALA A 300 4.24 10.05 15.71
N GLU A 301 5.09 9.10 16.08
CA GLU A 301 6.51 9.34 16.42
C GLU A 301 7.22 10.17 15.34
N SER A 302 7.03 9.81 14.07
CA SER A 302 7.66 10.47 12.92
C SER A 302 7.23 11.93 12.72
N TYR A 303 6.01 12.31 13.12
CA TYR A 303 5.42 13.62 12.80
C TYR A 303 5.07 14.49 14.02
N PHE A 304 4.86 13.88 15.17
CA PHE A 304 4.46 14.55 16.42
C PHE A 304 5.62 14.61 17.43
N GLY A 305 6.58 13.68 17.32
CA GLY A 305 7.91 13.81 17.92
C GLY A 305 8.12 13.14 19.29
N ASP A 306 7.09 12.57 19.90
CA ASP A 306 7.24 11.69 21.07
C ASP A 306 7.60 10.26 20.64
N ASP A 307 7.91 9.38 21.60
CA ASP A 307 8.23 7.98 21.27
C ASP A 307 6.96 7.23 20.86
N ALA A 308 7.09 6.19 20.00
CA ALA A 308 5.93 5.39 19.59
C ALA A 308 5.13 4.80 20.79
N ASP A 309 5.81 4.48 21.89
CA ASP A 309 5.20 3.96 23.13
C ASP A 309 4.46 5.03 23.96
N ASP A 310 4.39 6.27 23.46
CA ASP A 310 3.65 7.39 24.05
C ASP A 310 2.30 7.66 23.34
N TYR A 311 1.99 6.89 22.30
CA TYR A 311 0.78 7.04 21.50
C TYR A 311 -0.13 5.80 21.57
N ASP A 312 -1.41 6.04 21.87
CA ASP A 312 -2.46 5.06 21.65
C ASP A 312 -3.12 5.34 20.30
N VAL A 313 -3.37 4.26 19.55
CA VAL A 313 -4.00 4.36 18.25
C VAL A 313 -5.25 3.51 18.25
N VAL A 314 -6.40 4.18 18.20
CA VAL A 314 -7.70 3.56 18.36
C VAL A 314 -8.45 3.56 17.03
N LYS A 315 -9.06 2.43 16.70
CA LYS A 315 -9.91 2.27 15.52
C LYS A 315 -11.05 1.30 15.78
N VAL A 316 -11.99 1.27 14.84
CA VAL A 316 -12.96 0.18 14.75
C VAL A 316 -12.28 -1.05 14.17
N SER A 317 -12.34 -2.16 14.90
CA SER A 317 -11.87 -3.45 14.43
C SER A 317 -12.71 -3.90 13.25
N THR A 318 -12.00 -4.16 12.17
CA THR A 318 -12.51 -4.75 10.94
C THR A 318 -12.14 -6.23 10.92
N GLU A 319 -12.07 -6.88 12.08
CA GLU A 319 -11.83 -8.31 12.16
C GLU A 319 -13.11 -8.91 12.77
N ASN A 320 -13.82 -9.72 11.98
CA ASN A 320 -15.12 -10.35 12.34
C ASN A 320 -16.39 -9.47 12.31
N TRP A 321 -16.33 -8.23 11.80
CA TRP A 321 -17.50 -7.36 11.55
C TRP A 321 -18.38 -7.08 12.77
N ASN A 322 -17.80 -7.14 13.96
CA ASN A 322 -18.48 -6.84 15.22
C ASN A 322 -18.43 -5.35 15.59
N TYR A 323 -17.71 -4.53 14.81
CA TYR A 323 -17.52 -3.08 15.03
C TYR A 323 -16.96 -2.77 16.43
N THR A 324 -16.16 -3.67 17.00
CA THR A 324 -15.55 -3.43 18.32
C THR A 324 -14.46 -2.39 18.21
N ILE A 325 -14.39 -1.48 19.18
CA ILE A 325 -13.26 -0.57 19.28
C ILE A 325 -12.02 -1.34 19.76
N GLU A 326 -10.88 -1.10 19.13
CA GLU A 326 -9.60 -1.71 19.47
C GLU A 326 -8.49 -0.65 19.48
N ALA A 327 -7.50 -0.83 20.35
CA ALA A 327 -6.22 -0.18 20.24
C ALA A 327 -5.31 -1.04 19.33
N THR A 328 -4.80 -0.47 18.23
CA THR A 328 -3.73 -1.13 17.46
C THR A 328 -2.36 -0.96 18.09
N ASP A 329 -2.21 0.11 18.85
CA ASP A 329 -1.02 0.48 19.61
C ASP A 329 -1.51 1.09 20.92
N GLY A 330 -0.83 0.80 22.03
CA GLY A 330 -1.20 1.34 23.35
C GLY A 330 -2.43 0.68 23.99
N TYR A 331 -3.20 1.48 24.75
CA TYR A 331 -4.34 1.08 25.58
C TYR A 331 -5.62 1.83 25.19
N LEU A 332 -6.76 1.45 25.79
CA LEU A 332 -8.06 2.07 25.55
C LEU A 332 -8.48 3.07 26.64
N ASP A 333 -7.69 3.24 27.70
CA ASP A 333 -8.05 4.01 28.89
C ASP A 333 -8.49 5.44 28.54
N ALA A 334 -7.72 6.17 27.71
CA ALA A 334 -8.09 7.52 27.30
C ALA A 334 -9.29 7.58 26.34
N TRP A 335 -9.54 6.53 25.55
CA TRP A 335 -10.76 6.41 24.75
C TRP A 335 -11.98 6.16 25.63
N GLU A 336 -11.86 5.30 26.65
CA GLU A 336 -12.90 5.03 27.63
C GLU A 336 -13.25 6.29 28.43
N ASP A 337 -12.25 7.07 28.88
CA ASP A 337 -12.45 8.39 29.50
C ASP A 337 -13.31 9.33 28.63
N LEU A 338 -12.99 9.42 27.33
CA LEU A 338 -13.74 10.23 26.38
C LEU A 338 -15.17 9.71 26.18
N TYR A 339 -15.32 8.39 26.02
CA TYR A 339 -16.62 7.76 25.83
C TYR A 339 -17.53 7.97 27.04
N GLU A 340 -17.04 7.74 28.25
CA GLU A 340 -17.78 7.94 29.50
C GLU A 340 -18.18 9.40 29.73
N LEU A 341 -17.34 10.35 29.30
CA LEU A 341 -17.71 11.77 29.33
C LEU A 341 -18.76 12.11 28.25
N CYS A 342 -18.69 11.47 27.09
CA CYS A 342 -19.66 11.65 26.00
C CYS A 342 -21.03 11.01 26.29
N ASP A 343 -21.09 9.96 27.09
CA ASP A 343 -22.34 9.29 27.51
C ASP A 343 -23.11 10.11 28.57
N GLN A 344 -22.46 11.11 29.17
CA GLN A 344 -23.12 12.13 29.98
C GLN A 344 -23.84 13.15 29.10
N ASP A 345 -24.80 13.89 29.66
CA ASP A 345 -25.45 14.95 28.91
C ASP A 345 -24.51 16.16 28.66
N PHE A 346 -24.77 16.87 27.56
CA PHE A 346 -24.19 18.19 27.26
C PHE A 346 -25.28 19.26 27.29
N ALA A 347 -26.22 19.15 28.25
CA ALA A 347 -27.31 20.13 28.38
C ALA A 347 -26.79 21.53 28.78
N ASP A 348 -25.62 21.58 29.41
CA ASP A 348 -24.84 22.80 29.65
C ASP A 348 -23.36 22.62 29.25
N ASN A 349 -22.58 23.71 29.37
CA ASN A 349 -21.19 23.73 28.90
C ASN A 349 -20.19 23.03 29.83
N LYS A 350 -20.59 22.52 31.00
CA LYS A 350 -19.64 21.99 31.98
C LYS A 350 -18.87 20.79 31.44
N ASN A 351 -19.56 19.86 30.78
CA ASN A 351 -18.91 18.69 30.18
C ASN A 351 -18.12 19.06 28.91
N TYR A 352 -18.61 20.04 28.13
CA TYR A 352 -17.84 20.61 27.02
C TYR A 352 -16.53 21.26 27.50
N TYR A 353 -16.56 22.02 28.59
CA TYR A 353 -15.35 22.64 29.16
C TYR A 353 -14.34 21.61 29.63
N LYS A 354 -14.76 20.50 30.23
CA LYS A 354 -13.87 19.38 30.56
C LYS A 354 -13.17 18.79 29.33
N LEU A 355 -13.89 18.62 28.20
CA LEU A 355 -13.29 18.10 26.96
C LEU A 355 -12.11 18.95 26.47
N ILE A 356 -12.18 20.26 26.69
CA ILE A 356 -11.17 21.23 26.26
C ILE A 356 -10.25 21.72 27.39
N GLY A 357 -10.17 20.99 28.50
CA GLY A 357 -9.25 21.31 29.60
C GLY A 357 -9.57 22.60 30.35
N LYS A 358 -10.84 22.99 30.44
CA LYS A 358 -11.33 24.17 31.15
C LYS A 358 -12.07 23.80 32.44
N ASP A 359 -12.11 24.75 33.38
CA ASP A 359 -12.90 24.62 34.60
C ASP A 359 -14.42 24.69 34.31
N ALA A 360 -15.25 24.45 35.33
CA ALA A 360 -16.71 24.47 35.19
C ALA A 360 -17.29 25.83 34.75
N ASN A 361 -16.50 26.91 34.81
CA ASN A 361 -16.89 28.26 34.41
C ASN A 361 -16.29 28.66 33.04
N GLY A 362 -15.53 27.77 32.39
CA GLY A 362 -14.90 28.02 31.09
C GLY A 362 -13.55 28.75 31.15
N ASN A 363 -12.98 28.92 32.35
CA ASN A 363 -11.64 29.48 32.50
C ASN A 363 -10.58 28.41 32.23
N ASN A 364 -9.37 28.84 31.89
CA ASN A 364 -8.24 27.93 31.72
C ASN A 364 -7.92 27.26 33.06
N ASP A 365 -7.89 25.94 33.09
CA ASP A 365 -7.45 25.17 34.23
C ASP A 365 -6.00 24.73 33.99
N PRO A 366 -5.01 25.18 34.81
CA PRO A 366 -3.63 24.76 34.66
C PRO A 366 -3.42 23.25 34.91
N ASN A 367 -4.38 22.57 35.53
CA ASN A 367 -4.40 21.12 35.69
C ASN A 367 -5.42 20.44 34.76
N GLY A 368 -6.09 21.21 33.89
CA GLY A 368 -7.09 20.73 32.98
C GLY A 368 -6.47 19.92 31.84
N ARG A 369 -6.88 18.65 31.73
CA ARG A 369 -6.52 17.79 30.60
C ARG A 369 -7.38 18.13 29.39
N ILE A 370 -6.76 18.44 28.25
CA ILE A 370 -7.48 18.62 26.97
C ILE A 370 -7.75 17.24 26.39
N ILE A 371 -8.92 16.66 26.63
CA ILE A 371 -9.28 15.31 26.18
C ILE A 371 -9.40 15.26 24.65
N VAL A 372 -9.96 16.29 23.99
CA VAL A 372 -10.19 16.30 22.54
C VAL A 372 -9.70 17.60 21.92
N ASP A 373 -9.06 17.50 20.75
CA ASP A 373 -8.89 18.64 19.87
C ASP A 373 -10.20 18.97 19.15
N ILE A 374 -10.98 19.90 19.70
CA ILE A 374 -12.28 20.26 19.13
C ILE A 374 -12.15 20.86 17.72
N ASP A 375 -11.09 21.63 17.43
CA ASP A 375 -10.91 22.19 16.09
C ASP A 375 -10.58 21.08 15.08
N ASN A 376 -9.78 20.09 15.46
CA ASN A 376 -9.56 18.91 14.61
C ASN A 376 -10.84 18.07 14.43
N LEU A 377 -11.64 17.88 15.48
CA LEU A 377 -12.92 17.17 15.37
C LEU A 377 -13.89 17.90 14.43
N ILE A 378 -14.00 19.22 14.53
CA ILE A 378 -14.83 20.03 13.63
C ILE A 378 -14.39 19.82 12.18
N ASP A 379 -13.09 19.96 11.90
CA ASP A 379 -12.57 19.82 10.53
C ASP A 379 -12.72 18.38 9.99
N TYR A 380 -12.51 17.37 10.84
CA TYR A 380 -12.79 15.97 10.50
C TYR A 380 -14.26 15.76 10.09
N MET A 381 -15.21 16.29 10.88
CA MET A 381 -16.64 16.19 10.57
C MET A 381 -17.02 16.98 9.31
N LEU A 382 -16.43 18.16 9.10
CA LEU A 382 -16.62 18.94 7.87
C LEU A 382 -16.15 18.16 6.63
N SER A 383 -15.00 17.50 6.70
CA SER A 383 -14.50 16.65 5.61
C SER A 383 -15.50 15.52 5.29
N ILE A 384 -16.02 14.84 6.32
CA ILE A 384 -17.02 13.76 6.15
C ILE A 384 -18.31 14.28 5.52
N PHE A 385 -18.85 15.39 6.01
CA PHE A 385 -20.08 15.96 5.47
C PHE A 385 -19.91 16.47 4.04
N TYR A 386 -18.76 17.11 3.75
CA TYR A 386 -18.47 17.65 2.42
C TYR A 386 -18.25 16.54 1.39
N THR A 387 -17.50 15.50 1.76
CA THR A 387 -17.18 14.37 0.88
C THR A 387 -18.32 13.36 0.77
N GLY A 388 -19.33 13.46 1.65
CA GLY A 388 -20.50 12.60 1.67
C GLY A 388 -20.17 11.18 2.12
N ASN A 389 -19.30 11.01 3.12
CA ASN A 389 -18.98 9.70 3.64
C ASN A 389 -20.10 9.18 4.55
N PHE A 390 -20.88 8.23 4.03
CA PHE A 390 -22.03 7.63 4.72
C PHE A 390 -21.66 6.50 5.69
N ASP A 391 -20.37 6.17 5.80
CA ASP A 391 -19.88 5.03 6.56
C ASP A 391 -18.80 5.41 7.59
N ALA A 392 -18.72 6.70 7.95
CA ALA A 392 -17.83 7.23 8.99
C ALA A 392 -18.42 8.50 9.66
N PRO A 393 -18.08 8.80 10.93
CA PRO A 393 -17.50 7.89 11.92
C PRO A 393 -18.53 6.87 12.45
N THR A 394 -19.78 6.97 12.01
CA THR A 394 -20.86 6.00 12.26
C THR A 394 -21.38 5.48 10.93
N SER A 395 -21.79 4.22 10.89
CA SER A 395 -22.32 3.63 9.67
C SER A 395 -23.81 3.94 9.49
N SER A 396 -24.18 4.67 8.43
CA SER A 396 -25.59 4.83 8.04
C SER A 396 -26.23 3.52 7.60
N PHE A 397 -25.44 2.57 7.10
CA PHE A 397 -25.89 1.21 6.77
C PHE A 397 -26.32 0.41 8.01
N GLY A 398 -25.78 0.77 9.18
CA GLY A 398 -26.17 0.25 10.49
C GLY A 398 -27.23 1.07 11.21
N ASN A 399 -27.99 1.95 10.52
CA ASN A 399 -28.90 2.93 11.12
C ASN A 399 -28.20 3.87 12.13
N ASN A 400 -26.92 4.21 11.91
CA ASN A 400 -26.09 5.03 12.79
C ASN A 400 -25.96 4.47 14.23
N LYS A 401 -26.07 3.15 14.41
CA LYS A 401 -25.97 2.50 15.73
C LYS A 401 -24.60 1.96 16.09
N SER A 402 -23.64 2.03 15.15
CA SER A 402 -22.31 1.47 15.34
C SER A 402 -21.29 2.42 14.75
N ALA A 403 -20.18 2.59 15.47
CA ALA A 403 -19.03 3.31 14.96
C ALA A 403 -18.40 2.54 13.79
N ASN A 404 -17.90 3.26 12.79
CA ASN A 404 -17.22 2.66 11.64
C ASN A 404 -16.22 3.64 11.02
N ASN A 405 -15.18 3.10 10.37
CA ASN A 405 -14.18 3.82 9.56
C ASN A 405 -13.66 5.15 10.16
N PHE A 406 -13.45 5.19 11.48
CA PHE A 406 -12.70 6.26 12.12
C PHE A 406 -11.34 5.73 12.59
N LEU A 407 -10.38 6.64 12.70
CA LEU A 407 -9.08 6.43 13.32
C LEU A 407 -8.79 7.57 14.28
N GLN A 408 -8.22 7.26 15.44
CA GLN A 408 -7.82 8.24 16.42
C GLN A 408 -6.40 8.00 16.91
N PHE A 409 -5.69 9.09 17.18
CA PHE A 409 -4.46 9.10 17.95
C PHE A 409 -4.68 9.78 19.28
N ILE A 410 -4.09 9.22 20.33
CA ILE A 410 -4.15 9.76 21.68
C ILE A 410 -2.72 9.87 22.22
N THR A 411 -2.40 11.00 22.85
CA THR A 411 -1.04 11.34 23.27
C THR A 411 -0.90 11.28 24.80
N GLU A 412 -0.71 10.11 25.39
CA GLU A 412 -1.06 9.89 26.80
C GLU A 412 -0.16 10.52 27.87
N LYS A 413 1.12 10.83 27.60
CA LYS A 413 2.05 11.08 28.72
C LYS A 413 2.17 12.51 29.24
N ILE A 414 1.83 13.54 28.46
CA ILE A 414 2.02 14.94 28.89
C ILE A 414 0.78 15.83 28.68
N ASN A 415 -0.11 15.53 27.73
CA ASN A 415 -1.41 16.20 27.55
C ASN A 415 -2.27 15.38 26.57
N PRO A 416 -3.12 14.44 27.05
CA PRO A 416 -3.80 13.49 26.16
C PRO A 416 -4.87 14.13 25.31
N LYS A 417 -4.52 14.44 24.06
CA LYS A 417 -5.40 15.06 23.08
C LYS A 417 -5.78 14.03 22.02
N VAL A 418 -7.07 13.70 21.94
CA VAL A 418 -7.60 12.86 20.87
C VAL A 418 -7.60 13.65 19.56
N LEU A 419 -6.94 13.09 18.55
CA LEU A 419 -6.92 13.57 17.16
C LEU A 419 -7.64 12.57 16.26
N PHE A 420 -8.62 13.04 15.51
CA PHE A 420 -9.37 12.29 14.51
C PHE A 420 -8.68 12.38 13.14
N PHE A 421 -8.63 11.23 12.45
CA PHE A 421 -7.92 11.03 11.19
C PHE A 421 -8.77 10.40 10.10
#